data_AF-U1ZKG6-F1
#
_entry.id   AF-U1ZKG6-F1
#
_cell.length_a   1.000
_cell.length_b   1.000
_cell.length_c   1.000
_cell.angle_alpha   90.00
_cell.angle_beta   90.00
_cell.angle_gamma   90.00
#
_symmetry.space_group_name_H-M   'P 1'
#
loop_
_entity.id
_entity.type
_entity.pdbx_description
1 polymer ?
#
loop_
_entity_poly.entity_id
_entity_poly.type
_entity_poly.pdbx_seq_one_letter_code
_entity_poly.pdbx_strand_id
1 'polypeptide(L)'
;MLDLTTWNLSIPTDPSPTTISTARLNNGYQSQYLRRNADGSLTFWVPVGGSTTADASYPRSELRETQSDGSLSNWLHASADSYLSAVLQVDQVPSKNKVVIGQIHSKDEPGSHNDPLLKLQYHYRRGVGRLELLLREKPGDSQVQNILLADNVQLGERFGYDLRVTPSGRLGVSVVSKDGDQGSLYRQLDPAWSTQQLYFKAGAYIQDNEGPSDEGGRVTFFHLNSLHR
;
A
#
# COMPACT_ATOMS: atom_id res chain seq x y z
N MET A 1 13.46 14.07 -4.23
CA MET A 1 13.61 12.74 -3.60
C MET A 1 12.48 12.56 -2.63
N LEU A 2 11.80 11.41 -2.63
CA LEU A 2 10.72 11.12 -1.68
C LEU A 2 11.28 11.03 -0.25
N ASP A 3 10.55 11.61 0.71
CA ASP A 3 10.87 11.50 2.13
C ASP A 3 10.44 10.11 2.65
N LEU A 4 11.42 9.34 3.13
CA LEU A 4 11.21 8.00 3.71
C LEU A 4 11.49 7.97 5.21
N THR A 5 11.60 9.14 5.86
CA THR A 5 12.05 9.25 7.26
C THR A 5 11.14 8.56 8.26
N THR A 6 9.88 8.33 7.89
CA THR A 6 8.85 7.67 8.70
C THR A 6 8.44 6.32 8.11
N TRP A 7 9.37 5.59 7.47
CA TRP A 7 9.07 4.28 6.88
C TRP A 7 10.18 3.26 7.12
N ASN A 8 9.80 2.02 7.39
CA ASN A 8 10.64 0.86 7.11
C ASN A 8 10.15 0.17 5.82
N LEU A 9 10.90 -0.80 5.31
CA LEU A 9 10.56 -1.53 4.08
C LEU A 9 10.66 -3.03 4.29
N SER A 10 9.63 -3.78 3.94
CA SER A 10 9.71 -5.24 3.80
C SER A 10 10.00 -5.62 2.35
N ILE A 11 10.99 -6.50 2.12
CA ILE A 11 11.37 -7.01 0.79
C ILE A 11 11.34 -8.55 0.76
N PRO A 12 11.14 -9.19 -0.41
CA PRO A 12 10.85 -10.61 -0.51
C PRO A 12 12.12 -11.44 -0.81
N THR A 13 13.11 -11.36 0.08
CA THR A 13 14.38 -12.10 -0.01
C THR A 13 14.24 -13.58 0.30
N ASP A 14 15.00 -14.45 -0.36
CA ASP A 14 15.10 -15.87 -0.01
C ASP A 14 16.06 -16.07 1.19
N PRO A 15 15.74 -16.91 2.20
CA PRO A 15 14.54 -17.75 2.36
C PRO A 15 13.38 -17.09 3.10
N SER A 16 13.60 -15.92 3.68
CA SER A 16 12.59 -15.20 4.44
C SER A 16 12.64 -13.71 4.11
N PRO A 17 11.48 -13.02 4.17
CA PRO A 17 11.44 -11.60 3.86
C PRO A 17 12.32 -10.82 4.84
N THR A 18 13.01 -9.81 4.33
CA THR A 18 13.88 -8.94 5.13
C THR A 18 13.15 -7.63 5.40
N THR A 19 13.22 -7.15 6.63
CA THR A 19 12.85 -5.77 6.98
C THR A 19 14.08 -4.89 6.95
N ILE A 20 14.07 -3.91 6.05
CA ILE A 20 15.04 -2.82 6.01
C ILE A 20 14.57 -1.74 6.98
N SER A 21 15.37 -1.46 8.01
CA SER A 21 15.05 -0.46 9.02
C SER A 21 14.94 0.95 8.43
N THR A 22 14.21 1.81 9.12
CA THR A 22 14.04 3.23 8.77
C THR A 22 15.39 3.93 8.59
N ALA A 23 16.32 3.74 9.52
CA ALA A 23 17.67 4.30 9.43
C ALA A 23 18.41 3.82 8.16
N ARG A 24 18.35 2.52 7.84
CA ARG A 24 19.00 1.98 6.63
C ARG A 24 18.32 2.49 5.36
N LEU A 25 16.99 2.58 5.35
CA LEU A 25 16.23 3.09 4.22
C LEU A 25 16.59 4.55 3.91
N ASN A 26 16.69 5.38 4.95
CA ASN A 26 17.08 6.79 4.85
C ASN A 26 18.53 6.99 4.43
N ASN A 27 19.42 6.06 4.79
CA ASN A 27 20.82 6.06 4.36
C ASN A 27 21.01 5.56 2.91
N GLY A 28 20.03 5.81 2.04
CA GLY A 28 20.15 5.55 0.61
C GLY A 28 20.05 4.09 0.19
N TYR A 29 19.38 3.22 0.97
CA TYR A 29 19.18 1.82 0.60
C TYR A 29 18.63 1.67 -0.82
N GLN A 30 19.22 0.74 -1.58
CA GLN A 30 18.77 0.28 -2.87
C GLN A 30 19.04 -1.22 -3.02
N SER A 31 18.23 -1.89 -3.83
CA SER A 31 18.40 -3.29 -4.23
C SER A 31 17.60 -3.55 -5.50
N GLN A 32 17.56 -4.80 -5.97
CA GLN A 32 16.63 -5.18 -7.04
C GLN A 32 15.16 -4.95 -6.68
N TYR A 33 14.79 -4.91 -5.39
CA TYR A 33 13.40 -4.77 -4.93
C TYR A 33 12.98 -3.31 -4.70
N LEU A 34 13.95 -2.41 -4.53
CA LEU A 34 13.73 -0.97 -4.40
C LEU A 34 14.88 -0.23 -5.09
N ARG A 35 14.58 0.48 -6.16
CA ARG A 35 15.52 1.37 -6.85
C ARG A 35 15.15 2.82 -6.62
N ARG A 36 16.14 3.67 -6.34
CA ARG A 36 15.97 5.14 -6.37
C ARG A 36 16.42 5.62 -7.74
N ASN A 37 15.54 6.28 -8.48
CA ASN A 37 15.82 6.76 -9.82
C ASN A 37 16.44 8.16 -9.79
N ALA A 38 17.09 8.58 -10.88
CA ALA A 38 17.76 9.87 -10.99
C ALA A 38 16.79 11.08 -10.88
N ASP A 39 15.53 10.90 -11.26
CA ASP A 39 14.47 11.91 -11.11
C ASP A 39 13.91 11.99 -9.67
N GLY A 40 14.45 11.17 -8.75
CA GLY A 40 14.05 11.11 -7.36
C GLY A 40 12.85 10.22 -7.06
N SER A 41 12.27 9.55 -8.07
CA SER A 41 11.22 8.54 -7.91
C SER A 41 11.75 7.21 -7.32
N LEU A 42 10.85 6.38 -6.81
CA LEU A 42 11.15 5.07 -6.24
C LEU A 42 10.45 3.98 -7.04
N THR A 43 11.21 3.02 -7.57
CA THR A 43 10.65 1.83 -8.25
C THR A 43 10.72 0.62 -7.32
N PHE A 44 9.56 0.05 -7.02
CA PHE A 44 9.40 -1.21 -6.32
C PHE A 44 9.31 -2.36 -7.33
N TRP A 45 9.99 -3.46 -7.06
CA TRP A 45 9.91 -4.69 -7.84
C TRP A 45 9.68 -5.88 -6.91
N VAL A 46 8.76 -6.76 -7.31
CA VAL A 46 8.37 -7.94 -6.53
C VAL A 46 8.24 -9.12 -7.47
N PRO A 47 9.17 -10.10 -7.43
CA PRO A 47 9.02 -11.33 -8.19
C PRO A 47 7.94 -12.23 -7.57
N VAL A 48 7.23 -13.00 -8.39
CA VAL A 48 6.19 -13.95 -7.92
C VAL A 48 6.76 -15.05 -7.04
N GLY A 49 8.01 -15.48 -7.29
CA GLY A 49 8.72 -16.45 -6.45
C GLY A 49 9.35 -15.87 -5.17
N GLY A 50 9.03 -14.63 -4.80
CA GLY A 50 9.56 -13.99 -3.60
C GLY A 50 9.04 -14.61 -2.30
N SER A 51 9.82 -14.54 -1.23
CA SER A 51 9.40 -15.01 0.10
C SER A 51 8.20 -14.23 0.65
N THR A 52 7.41 -14.85 1.52
CA THR A 52 6.28 -14.20 2.21
C THR A 52 6.52 -14.07 3.71
N THR A 53 5.87 -13.09 4.36
CA THR A 53 5.81 -13.02 5.82
C THR A 53 4.87 -14.10 6.34
N ALA A 54 5.03 -14.54 7.60
CA ALA A 54 4.23 -15.62 8.20
C ALA A 54 2.72 -15.47 7.97
N ASP A 55 2.19 -14.25 8.09
CA ASP A 55 0.75 -13.97 7.95
C ASP A 55 0.33 -13.53 6.54
N ALA A 56 1.21 -13.65 5.54
CA ALA A 56 0.93 -13.24 4.18
C ALA A 56 1.03 -14.39 3.18
N SER A 57 0.06 -14.42 2.26
CA SER A 57 0.05 -15.39 1.17
C SER A 57 0.90 -14.98 -0.03
N TYR A 58 1.32 -13.70 -0.12
CA TYR A 58 2.00 -13.16 -1.29
C TYR A 58 3.26 -12.33 -0.94
N PRO A 59 4.25 -12.24 -1.84
CA PRO A 59 5.45 -11.44 -1.65
C PRO A 59 5.18 -9.95 -1.82
N ARG A 60 6.06 -9.12 -1.25
CA ARG A 60 5.94 -7.66 -1.30
C ARG A 60 7.29 -6.96 -1.28
N SER A 61 7.32 -5.78 -1.89
CA SER A 61 8.30 -4.72 -1.64
C SER A 61 7.47 -3.51 -1.22
N GLU A 62 7.25 -3.36 0.08
CA GLU A 62 6.21 -2.50 0.62
C GLU A 62 6.67 -1.79 1.90
N LEU A 63 6.48 -0.47 1.91
CA LEU A 63 6.76 0.37 3.06
C LEU A 63 5.71 0.17 4.15
N ARG A 64 6.15 0.25 5.40
CA ARG A 64 5.27 0.25 6.58
C ARG A 64 5.65 1.41 7.51
N GLU A 65 4.64 2.18 7.90
CA GLU A 65 4.79 3.48 8.56
C GLU A 65 5.48 3.39 9.93
N THR A 66 6.62 4.03 10.12
CA THR A 66 7.36 4.10 11.39
C THR A 66 7.43 5.53 11.92
N GLN A 67 7.84 5.67 13.18
CA GLN A 67 8.38 6.94 13.66
C GLN A 67 9.79 7.17 13.07
N SER A 68 10.33 8.38 13.24
CA SER A 68 11.65 8.75 12.71
C SER A 68 12.80 7.99 13.37
N ASP A 69 12.62 7.51 14.60
CA ASP A 69 13.57 6.64 15.30
C ASP A 69 13.49 5.16 14.86
N GLY A 70 12.56 4.84 13.95
CA GLY A 70 12.32 3.50 13.43
C GLY A 70 11.40 2.63 14.27
N SER A 71 10.90 3.13 15.40
CA SER A 71 9.85 2.46 16.17
C SER A 71 8.55 2.38 15.37
N LEU A 72 7.71 1.38 15.68
CA LEU A 72 6.51 1.15 14.90
C LEU A 72 5.46 2.25 15.18
N SER A 73 5.10 3.05 14.17
CA SER A 73 3.98 3.98 14.28
C SER A 73 2.67 3.20 14.10
N ASN A 74 1.80 3.26 15.09
CA ASN A 74 0.42 2.79 15.00
C ASN A 74 -0.45 3.80 15.75
N TRP A 75 -1.64 4.08 15.24
CA TRP A 75 -2.46 5.21 15.70
C TRP A 75 -3.93 4.83 15.78
N LEU A 76 -4.62 5.28 16.82
CA LEU A 76 -6.09 5.26 16.85
C LEU A 76 -6.58 6.39 15.95
N HIS A 77 -7.64 6.15 15.17
CA HIS A 77 -8.14 7.21 14.29
C HIS A 77 -8.55 8.47 15.06
N ALA A 78 -9.00 8.34 16.31
CA ALA A 78 -9.39 9.45 17.17
C ALA A 78 -8.23 10.37 17.59
N SER A 79 -6.97 9.94 17.41
CA SER A 79 -5.79 10.68 17.85
C SER A 79 -5.42 11.85 16.93
N ALA A 80 -5.73 11.77 15.63
CA ALA A 80 -5.35 12.77 14.65
C ALA A 80 -6.12 12.62 13.33
N ASP A 81 -6.17 13.70 12.54
CA ASP A 81 -6.56 13.64 11.14
C ASP A 81 -5.41 13.10 10.31
N SER A 82 -5.56 11.86 9.84
CA SER A 82 -4.47 11.03 9.32
C SER A 82 -4.59 10.88 7.80
N TYR A 83 -3.51 11.13 7.07
CA TYR A 83 -3.45 11.19 5.61
C TYR A 83 -2.31 10.34 5.04
N LEU A 84 -2.57 9.67 3.91
CA LEU A 84 -1.57 9.12 3.02
C LEU A 84 -1.88 9.57 1.59
N SER A 85 -0.95 10.28 0.97
CA SER A 85 -1.06 10.74 -0.42
C SER A 85 0.09 10.19 -1.25
N ALA A 86 -0.20 9.77 -2.48
CA ALA A 86 0.82 9.30 -3.41
C ALA A 86 0.49 9.65 -4.86
N VAL A 87 1.54 9.79 -5.66
CA VAL A 87 1.45 9.81 -7.14
C VAL A 87 2.38 8.72 -7.64
N LEU A 88 1.85 7.83 -8.47
CA LEU A 88 2.56 6.63 -8.93
C LEU A 88 2.09 6.21 -10.32
N GLN A 89 2.75 5.19 -10.86
CA GLN A 89 2.28 4.40 -11.99
C GLN A 89 2.54 2.91 -11.71
N VAL A 90 1.73 2.05 -12.32
CA VAL A 90 1.99 0.60 -12.34
C VAL A 90 2.65 0.26 -13.67
N ASP A 91 3.88 -0.23 -13.62
CA ASP A 91 4.71 -0.50 -14.81
C ASP A 91 4.51 -1.94 -15.31
N GLN A 92 4.22 -2.87 -14.40
CA GLN A 92 4.08 -4.30 -14.68
C GLN A 92 3.20 -4.96 -13.61
N VAL A 93 2.38 -5.93 -14.02
CA VAL A 93 1.56 -6.77 -13.14
C VAL A 93 1.97 -8.25 -13.28
N PRO A 94 1.76 -9.09 -12.25
CA PRO A 94 1.94 -10.54 -12.38
C PRO A 94 0.82 -11.18 -13.22
N SER A 95 0.87 -12.49 -13.44
CA SER A 95 -0.11 -13.27 -14.21
C SER A 95 -1.53 -13.20 -13.64
N LYS A 96 -1.71 -13.10 -12.33
CA LYS A 96 -3.01 -12.80 -11.69
C LYS A 96 -3.46 -11.33 -11.82
N ASN A 97 -2.67 -10.50 -12.48
CA ASN A 97 -2.94 -9.13 -12.92
C ASN A 97 -3.28 -8.12 -11.82
N LYS A 98 -2.85 -8.34 -10.58
CA LYS A 98 -3.24 -7.53 -9.41
C LYS A 98 -2.06 -7.13 -8.55
N VAL A 99 -2.02 -5.85 -8.17
CA VAL A 99 -1.02 -5.29 -7.25
C VAL A 99 -1.72 -4.34 -6.27
N VAL A 100 -1.56 -4.56 -4.98
CA VAL A 100 -1.96 -3.61 -3.94
C VAL A 100 -0.86 -2.54 -3.82
N ILE A 101 -1.28 -1.28 -3.83
CA ILE A 101 -0.40 -0.09 -3.95
C ILE A 101 -0.46 0.84 -2.74
N GLY A 102 -1.47 0.69 -1.89
CA GLY A 102 -1.65 1.46 -0.67
C GLY A 102 -2.62 0.77 0.28
N GLN A 103 -2.40 0.88 1.59
CA GLN A 103 -3.23 0.24 2.59
C GLN A 103 -3.37 1.09 3.86
N ILE A 104 -4.46 0.85 4.59
CA ILE A 104 -4.55 1.13 6.03
C ILE A 104 -4.79 -0.22 6.70
N HIS A 105 -3.95 -0.58 7.65
CA HIS A 105 -3.95 -1.90 8.28
C HIS A 105 -4.01 -1.79 9.79
N SER A 106 -4.72 -2.71 10.45
CA SER A 106 -4.67 -2.79 11.92
C SER A 106 -3.43 -3.55 12.38
N LYS A 107 -2.85 -3.12 13.49
CA LYS A 107 -1.71 -3.79 14.14
C LYS A 107 -2.14 -5.16 14.66
N ASP A 108 -1.24 -6.14 14.61
CA ASP A 108 -1.42 -7.40 15.35
C ASP A 108 -1.21 -7.19 16.86
N GLU A 109 -2.27 -7.31 17.64
CA GLU A 109 -2.25 -7.19 19.09
C GLU A 109 -3.49 -7.83 19.73
N PRO A 110 -3.49 -8.14 21.05
CA PRO A 110 -4.65 -8.70 21.71
C PRO A 110 -5.92 -7.86 21.49
N GLY A 111 -6.94 -8.46 20.87
CA GLY A 111 -8.19 -7.77 20.52
C GLY A 111 -8.23 -7.17 19.10
N SER A 112 -7.14 -7.27 18.34
CA SER A 112 -7.11 -7.02 16.90
C SER A 112 -7.19 -8.33 16.12
N HIS A 113 -7.73 -8.24 14.90
CA HIS A 113 -7.73 -9.33 13.94
C HIS A 113 -6.56 -9.27 12.95
N ASN A 114 -5.63 -8.32 13.14
CA ASN A 114 -4.52 -8.05 12.22
C ASN A 114 -5.01 -7.94 10.77
N ASP A 115 -6.06 -7.14 10.58
CA ASP A 115 -6.80 -7.06 9.33
C ASP A 115 -6.51 -5.73 8.61
N PRO A 116 -6.44 -5.73 7.28
CA PRO A 116 -6.51 -4.48 6.53
C PRO A 116 -7.89 -3.86 6.72
N LEU A 117 -7.95 -2.59 7.14
CA LEU A 117 -9.16 -1.76 6.99
C LEU A 117 -9.46 -1.60 5.51
N LEU A 118 -8.43 -1.25 4.73
CA LEU A 118 -8.54 -1.14 3.29
C LEU A 118 -7.27 -1.54 2.56
N LYS A 119 -7.45 -1.97 1.31
CA LYS A 119 -6.38 -2.11 0.31
C LYS A 119 -6.80 -1.41 -0.97
N LEU A 120 -5.99 -0.49 -1.46
CA LEU A 120 -6.13 0.06 -2.80
C LEU A 120 -5.36 -0.84 -3.77
N GLN A 121 -6.08 -1.44 -4.71
CA GLN A 121 -5.58 -2.42 -5.66
C GLN A 121 -5.64 -1.88 -7.09
N TYR A 122 -4.52 -1.97 -7.81
CA TYR A 122 -4.51 -1.91 -9.25
C TYR A 122 -4.81 -3.29 -9.83
N HIS A 123 -5.78 -3.37 -10.74
CA HIS A 123 -6.19 -4.62 -11.39
C HIS A 123 -6.25 -4.43 -12.90
N TYR A 124 -5.37 -5.12 -13.63
CA TYR A 124 -5.33 -5.07 -15.08
C TYR A 124 -6.20 -6.18 -15.67
N ARG A 125 -7.26 -5.82 -16.39
CA ARG A 125 -8.23 -6.80 -16.90
C ARG A 125 -8.71 -6.43 -18.29
N ARG A 126 -8.60 -7.37 -19.23
CA ARG A 126 -9.07 -7.21 -20.62
C ARG A 126 -8.45 -5.99 -21.30
N GLY A 127 -7.15 -5.75 -21.05
CA GLY A 127 -6.42 -4.63 -21.67
C GLY A 127 -6.67 -3.26 -21.02
N VAL A 128 -7.29 -3.22 -19.85
CA VAL A 128 -7.62 -1.97 -19.16
C VAL A 128 -7.30 -2.10 -17.68
N GLY A 129 -6.60 -1.12 -17.12
CA GLY A 129 -6.31 -1.06 -15.69
C GLY A 129 -7.38 -0.35 -14.89
N ARG A 130 -7.57 -0.81 -13.67
CA ARG A 130 -8.64 -0.39 -12.76
C ARG A 130 -8.06 -0.12 -11.39
N LEU A 131 -8.63 0.86 -10.69
CA LEU A 131 -8.36 1.13 -9.28
C LEU A 131 -9.56 0.64 -8.47
N GLU A 132 -9.33 -0.41 -7.69
CA GLU A 132 -10.31 -1.11 -6.88
C GLU A 132 -9.97 -0.88 -5.40
N LEU A 133 -10.93 -0.41 -4.62
CA LEU A 133 -10.84 -0.33 -3.16
C LEU A 133 -11.44 -1.60 -2.56
N LEU A 134 -10.59 -2.38 -1.89
CA LEU A 134 -10.99 -3.51 -1.07
C LEU A 134 -11.21 -3.01 0.35
N LEU A 135 -12.46 -2.81 0.76
CA LEU A 135 -12.83 -2.22 2.05
C LEU A 135 -13.45 -3.28 2.98
N ARG A 136 -12.91 -3.37 4.20
CA ARG A 136 -13.46 -4.21 5.26
C ARG A 136 -14.44 -3.40 6.11
N GLU A 137 -15.64 -3.92 6.31
CA GLU A 137 -16.70 -3.23 7.06
C GLU A 137 -16.33 -3.11 8.54
N LYS A 138 -16.08 -4.24 9.20
CA LYS A 138 -15.65 -4.31 10.61
C LYS A 138 -14.36 -5.13 10.73
N PRO A 139 -13.52 -4.85 11.74
CA PRO A 139 -12.40 -5.74 12.07
C PRO A 139 -12.89 -7.18 12.27
N GLY A 140 -12.18 -8.17 11.73
CA GLY A 140 -12.53 -9.59 11.87
C GLY A 140 -13.54 -10.13 10.86
N ASP A 141 -14.19 -9.28 10.05
CA ASP A 141 -15.07 -9.77 8.99
C ASP A 141 -14.28 -10.64 7.99
N SER A 142 -14.85 -11.72 7.48
CA SER A 142 -14.22 -12.47 6.38
C SER A 142 -14.49 -11.83 5.01
N GLN A 143 -15.62 -11.14 4.89
CA GLN A 143 -16.05 -10.47 3.66
C GLN A 143 -15.36 -9.12 3.51
N VAL A 144 -14.97 -8.80 2.28
CA VAL A 144 -14.37 -7.52 1.89
C VAL A 144 -15.15 -7.00 0.69
N GLN A 145 -15.59 -5.75 0.75
CA GLN A 145 -16.27 -5.09 -0.35
C GLN A 145 -15.23 -4.71 -1.42
N ASN A 146 -15.49 -5.04 -2.67
CA ASN A 146 -14.68 -4.56 -3.80
C ASN A 146 -15.43 -3.41 -4.50
N ILE A 147 -14.88 -2.20 -4.41
CA ILE A 147 -15.47 -0.97 -4.92
C ILE A 147 -14.59 -0.44 -6.04
N LEU A 148 -15.15 -0.34 -7.26
CA LEU A 148 -14.46 0.27 -8.39
C LEU A 148 -14.42 1.79 -8.22
N LEU A 149 -13.23 2.38 -8.22
CA LEU A 149 -13.03 3.83 -8.13
C LEU A 149 -12.71 4.45 -9.50
N ALA A 150 -11.92 3.77 -10.32
CA ALA A 150 -11.58 4.20 -11.68
C ALA A 150 -11.32 2.94 -12.53
N ASP A 151 -11.61 2.98 -13.83
CA ASP A 151 -11.61 1.80 -14.69
C ASP A 151 -10.96 1.96 -16.06
N ASN A 152 -10.31 3.10 -16.30
CA ASN A 152 -9.50 3.39 -17.48
C ASN A 152 -8.12 3.99 -17.11
N VAL A 153 -7.36 3.28 -16.26
CA VAL A 153 -6.01 3.70 -15.83
C VAL A 153 -4.97 2.72 -16.38
N GLN A 154 -4.30 3.07 -17.47
CA GLN A 154 -3.43 2.12 -18.19
C GLN A 154 -2.10 1.85 -17.49
N LEU A 155 -1.43 0.74 -17.84
CA LEU A 155 -0.06 0.49 -17.40
C LEU A 155 0.85 1.63 -17.87
N GLY A 156 1.72 2.10 -16.99
CA GLY A 156 2.58 3.26 -17.24
C GLY A 156 1.88 4.62 -17.16
N GLU A 157 0.56 4.67 -16.97
CA GLU A 157 -0.16 5.91 -16.71
C GLU A 157 0.07 6.36 -15.26
N ARG A 158 0.34 7.66 -15.08
CA ARG A 158 0.43 8.24 -13.74
C ARG A 158 -0.96 8.47 -13.18
N PHE A 159 -1.15 8.18 -11.91
CA PHE A 159 -2.34 8.52 -11.17
C PHE A 159 -1.97 8.87 -9.72
N GLY A 160 -2.83 9.65 -9.08
CA GLY A 160 -2.75 9.97 -7.66
C GLY A 160 -3.78 9.20 -6.85
N TYR A 161 -3.49 8.95 -5.58
CA TYR A 161 -4.48 8.57 -4.59
C TYR A 161 -4.30 9.35 -3.29
N ASP A 162 -5.41 9.57 -2.59
CA ASP A 162 -5.42 10.05 -1.21
C ASP A 162 -6.26 9.11 -0.34
N LEU A 163 -5.72 8.77 0.83
CA LEU A 163 -6.40 8.07 1.90
C LEU A 163 -6.44 9.01 3.11
N ARG A 164 -7.61 9.18 3.72
CA ARG A 164 -7.78 9.99 4.91
C ARG A 164 -8.67 9.31 5.93
N VAL A 165 -8.27 9.33 7.19
CA VAL A 165 -9.16 8.99 8.31
C VAL A 165 -9.15 10.13 9.32
N THR A 166 -10.32 10.72 9.54
CA THR A 166 -10.49 11.84 10.49
C THR A 166 -10.61 11.35 11.94
N PRO A 167 -10.44 12.24 12.95
CA PRO A 167 -10.66 11.91 14.35
C PRO A 167 -12.04 11.32 14.65
N SER A 168 -13.07 11.79 13.93
CA SER A 168 -14.45 11.29 14.08
C SER A 168 -14.71 9.97 13.33
N GLY A 169 -13.69 9.34 12.74
CA GLY A 169 -13.81 8.05 12.06
C GLY A 169 -14.41 8.14 10.65
N ARG A 170 -14.41 9.32 10.02
CA ARG A 170 -14.74 9.43 8.58
C ARG A 170 -13.54 9.02 7.74
N LEU A 171 -13.72 8.00 6.91
CA LEU A 171 -12.83 7.56 5.85
C LEU A 171 -13.12 8.36 4.57
N GLY A 172 -12.07 8.89 3.94
CA GLY A 172 -12.08 9.42 2.59
C GLY A 172 -11.03 8.69 1.75
N VAL A 173 -11.42 8.28 0.55
CA VAL A 173 -10.54 7.70 -0.47
C VAL A 173 -10.82 8.42 -1.78
N SER A 174 -9.79 8.89 -2.48
CA SER A 174 -9.91 9.43 -3.83
C SER A 174 -8.78 8.94 -4.71
N VAL A 175 -9.08 8.79 -6.00
CA VAL A 175 -8.10 8.49 -7.04
C VAL A 175 -8.35 9.40 -8.23
N VAL A 176 -7.27 9.83 -8.89
CA VAL A 176 -7.33 10.66 -10.09
C VAL A 176 -6.21 10.23 -11.04
N SER A 177 -6.57 9.81 -12.24
CA SER A 177 -5.65 9.46 -13.31
C SER A 177 -5.20 10.71 -14.06
N LYS A 178 -4.02 10.64 -14.70
CA LYS A 178 -3.49 11.74 -15.52
C LYS A 178 -4.41 12.04 -16.70
N ASP A 179 -5.06 11.03 -17.25
CA ASP A 179 -5.96 11.16 -18.41
C ASP A 179 -7.41 11.52 -18.00
N GLY A 180 -7.66 11.74 -16.71
CA GLY A 180 -8.87 12.35 -16.18
C GLY A 180 -9.89 11.38 -15.60
N ASP A 181 -9.64 10.07 -15.59
CA ASP A 181 -10.49 9.10 -14.90
C ASP A 181 -10.32 9.26 -13.38
N GLN A 182 -11.42 9.24 -12.63
CA GLN A 182 -11.39 9.56 -11.21
C GLN A 182 -12.57 8.94 -10.47
N GLY A 183 -12.36 8.74 -9.17
CA GLY A 183 -13.44 8.35 -8.28
C GLY A 183 -13.10 8.60 -6.83
N SER A 184 -14.12 8.54 -5.98
CA SER A 184 -13.96 8.72 -4.55
C SER A 184 -14.99 7.95 -3.75
N LEU A 185 -14.64 7.64 -2.51
CA LEU A 185 -15.52 7.08 -1.50
C LEU A 185 -15.35 7.90 -0.22
N TYR A 186 -16.48 8.30 0.36
CA TYR A 186 -16.52 8.88 1.70
C TYR A 186 -17.47 8.05 2.56
N ARG A 187 -17.01 7.66 3.76
CA ARG A 187 -17.76 6.74 4.60
C ARG A 187 -17.47 6.94 6.08
N GLN A 188 -18.50 6.80 6.92
CA GLN A 188 -18.31 6.63 8.36
C GLN A 188 -17.84 5.19 8.63
N LEU A 189 -16.70 5.03 9.29
CA LEU A 189 -16.24 3.71 9.73
C LEU A 189 -17.18 3.14 10.78
N ASP A 190 -17.34 1.81 10.79
CA ASP A 190 -18.03 1.13 11.88
C ASP A 190 -17.31 1.45 13.21
N PRO A 191 -18.05 1.71 14.31
CA PRO A 191 -17.46 2.03 15.61
C PRO A 191 -16.43 1.00 16.11
N ALA A 192 -16.49 -0.26 15.66
CA ALA A 192 -15.51 -1.28 15.99
C ALA A 192 -14.07 -0.92 15.57
N TRP A 193 -13.89 -0.05 14.56
CA TRP A 193 -12.57 0.45 14.18
C TRP A 193 -11.96 1.44 15.19
N SER A 194 -12.75 1.99 16.11
CA SER A 194 -12.28 3.02 17.06
C SER A 194 -11.28 2.52 18.10
N THR A 195 -11.23 1.21 18.32
CA THR A 195 -10.29 0.56 19.23
C THR A 195 -9.10 -0.06 18.52
N GLN A 196 -9.05 -0.01 17.19
CA GLN A 196 -7.98 -0.61 16.40
C GLN A 196 -6.87 0.40 16.16
N GLN A 197 -5.63 0.02 16.49
CA GLN A 197 -4.46 0.79 16.10
C GLN A 197 -4.15 0.54 14.63
N LEU A 198 -4.21 1.61 13.82
CA LEU A 198 -4.01 1.60 12.38
C LEU A 198 -2.59 2.05 12.01
N TYR A 199 -2.13 1.68 10.83
CA TYR A 199 -0.90 2.20 10.23
C TYR A 199 -1.01 2.20 8.70
N PHE A 200 -0.28 3.11 8.06
CA PHE A 200 -0.22 3.17 6.60
C PHE A 200 0.79 2.17 6.00
N LYS A 201 0.50 1.73 4.77
CA LYS A 201 1.45 1.01 3.90
C LYS A 201 1.38 1.54 2.48
N ALA A 202 2.51 1.54 1.77
CA ALA A 202 2.60 1.94 0.38
C ALA A 202 3.74 1.20 -0.34
N GLY A 203 3.56 0.84 -1.61
CA GLY A 203 4.58 0.14 -2.40
C GLY A 203 3.96 -0.83 -3.39
N ALA A 204 4.53 -2.03 -3.50
CA ALA A 204 4.00 -3.11 -4.31
C ALA A 204 3.77 -4.35 -3.44
N TYR A 205 2.50 -4.75 -3.29
CA TYR A 205 2.10 -6.03 -2.72
C TYR A 205 1.30 -6.82 -3.75
N ILE A 206 1.98 -7.69 -4.49
CA ILE A 206 1.38 -8.42 -5.61
C ILE A 206 0.39 -9.47 -5.09
N GLN A 207 -0.69 -9.74 -5.82
CA GLN A 207 -1.66 -10.78 -5.44
C GLN A 207 -1.43 -12.05 -6.27
N ASP A 208 -0.17 -12.46 -6.32
CA ASP A 208 0.31 -13.67 -6.99
C ASP A 208 1.58 -14.19 -6.32
N ASN A 209 1.81 -15.50 -6.36
CA ASN A 209 2.93 -16.19 -5.71
C ASN A 209 3.42 -17.42 -6.50
N GLU A 210 3.05 -17.52 -7.77
CA GLU A 210 3.39 -18.64 -8.63
C GLU A 210 3.74 -18.11 -10.03
N GLY A 211 4.79 -18.65 -10.64
CA GLY A 211 5.26 -18.26 -11.96
C GLY A 211 6.79 -18.28 -12.07
N PRO A 212 7.34 -17.95 -13.24
CA PRO A 212 8.79 -17.90 -13.45
C PRO A 212 9.43 -16.75 -12.65
N SER A 213 10.73 -16.87 -12.36
CA SER A 213 11.46 -15.95 -11.47
C SER A 213 11.55 -14.50 -11.96
N ASP A 214 11.36 -14.28 -13.27
CA ASP A 214 11.37 -12.97 -13.92
C ASP A 214 9.97 -12.34 -14.03
N GLU A 215 8.92 -13.06 -13.66
CA GLU A 215 7.57 -12.54 -13.53
C GLU A 215 7.37 -11.84 -12.18
N GLY A 216 6.61 -10.75 -12.17
CA GLY A 216 6.38 -9.97 -10.97
C GLY A 216 5.57 -8.69 -11.19
N GLY A 217 5.44 -7.92 -10.13
CA GLY A 217 4.86 -6.58 -10.15
C GLY A 217 5.93 -5.49 -10.08
N ARG A 218 5.74 -4.42 -10.85
CA ARG A 218 6.59 -3.23 -10.83
C ARG A 218 5.75 -1.98 -10.69
N VAL A 219 6.09 -1.14 -9.71
CA VAL A 219 5.35 0.09 -9.40
C VAL A 219 6.35 1.21 -9.13
N THR A 220 6.13 2.38 -9.72
CA THR A 220 7.02 3.54 -9.54
C THR A 220 6.27 4.70 -8.90
N PHE A 221 6.74 5.15 -7.74
CA PHE A 221 6.20 6.28 -6.98
C PHE A 221 7.00 7.55 -7.26
N PHE A 222 6.29 8.61 -7.63
CA PHE A 222 6.81 9.97 -7.86
C PHE A 222 6.53 10.91 -6.69
N HIS A 223 5.51 10.60 -5.89
CA HIS A 223 5.18 11.29 -4.65
C HIS A 223 4.70 10.29 -3.61
N LEU A 224 5.05 10.51 -2.35
CA LEU A 224 4.54 9.80 -1.19
C LEU A 224 4.64 10.73 0.01
N ASN A 225 3.55 10.90 0.74
CA ASN A 225 3.52 11.69 1.97
C ASN A 225 2.50 11.09 2.94
N SER A 226 2.92 10.82 4.18
CA SER A 226 2.00 10.54 5.29
C SER A 226 2.03 11.69 6.30
N LEU A 227 0.90 11.93 6.95
CA LEU A 227 0.76 13.02 7.90
C LEU A 227 -0.36 12.78 8.91
N HIS A 228 -0.13 13.16 10.16
CA HIS A 228 -1.13 13.20 11.24
C HIS A 228 -1.23 14.66 11.75
N ARG A 229 -2.45 15.21 11.82
CA ARG A 229 -2.71 16.59 12.28
C ARG A 229 -3.71 16.66 13.42
#